data_AF-A0A9D6HNF9-F1
#
_entry.id   AF-A0A9D6HNF9-F1
#
_cell.length_a   1.000
_cell.length_b   1.000
_cell.length_c   1.000
_cell.angle_alpha   90.00
_cell.angle_beta   90.00
_cell.angle_gamma   90.00
#
_symmetry.space_group_name_H-M   'P 1'
#
loop_
_entity.id
_entity.type
_entity.pdbx_description
1 polymer ?
#
loop_
_entity_poly.entity_id
_entity_poly.type
_entity_poly.pdbx_seq_one_letter_code
_entity_poly.pdbx_strand_id
1 'polypeptide(L)' 'MAEPVQRNTNEQEQPVPVLQQILDNPFLLLFLGVVMPTVFYILWGVMEIVTIPMAN' A
#
# COMPACT_ATOMS: atom_id res chain seq x y z
N MET A 1 41.41 -24.57 -23.37
CA MET A 1 40.11 -24.55 -24.06
C MET A 1 39.05 -24.62 -22.98
N ALA A 2 38.54 -23.47 -22.51
CA ALA A 2 37.48 -23.44 -21.50
C ALA A 2 36.13 -23.55 -22.23
N GLU A 3 35.27 -24.45 -21.78
CA GLU A 3 33.94 -24.64 -22.36
C GLU A 3 33.10 -23.38 -22.17
N PRO A 4 32.33 -22.93 -23.18
CA PRO A 4 31.42 -21.81 -22.99
C PRO A 4 30.29 -22.27 -22.07
N VAL A 5 30.30 -21.77 -20.84
CA VAL A 5 29.18 -21.90 -19.89
C VAL A 5 27.92 -21.37 -20.59
N GLN A 6 27.10 -22.29 -21.10
CA GLN A 6 25.77 -21.97 -21.60
C GLN A 6 24.94 -21.54 -20.39
N ARG A 7 24.84 -20.22 -20.20
CA ARG A 7 23.84 -19.65 -19.30
C ARG A 7 22.49 -19.98 -19.90
N ASN A 8 21.81 -20.95 -19.32
CA ASN A 8 20.44 -21.29 -19.65
C ASN A 8 19.58 -20.04 -19.42
N THR A 9 19.18 -19.35 -20.49
CA THR A 9 18.28 -18.19 -20.48
C THR A 9 16.83 -18.65 -20.26
N ASN A 10 16.61 -19.48 -19.24
CA ASN A 10 15.30 -19.89 -18.75
C ASN A 10 15.10 -19.35 -17.32
N GLU A 11 15.52 -18.10 -17.10
CA GLU A 11 15.11 -17.33 -15.93
C GLU A 11 13.65 -16.94 -16.18
N GLN A 12 12.75 -17.87 -15.85
CA GLN A 12 11.31 -17.68 -15.89
C GLN A 12 10.99 -16.35 -15.22
N GLU A 13 10.49 -15.39 -15.99
CA GLU A 13 9.90 -14.15 -15.48
C GLU A 13 8.69 -14.52 -14.62
N GLN A 14 8.94 -14.85 -13.35
CA GLN A 14 7.87 -15.13 -12.41
C GLN A 14 7.08 -13.83 -12.21
N PRO A 15 5.76 -13.85 -12.39
CA PRO A 15 4.95 -12.66 -12.26
C PRO A 15 5.12 -12.08 -10.86
N VAL A 16 5.48 -10.80 -10.79
CA VAL A 16 5.70 -10.09 -9.53
C VAL A 16 4.39 -10.09 -8.72
N PRO A 17 4.38 -10.59 -7.48
CA PRO A 17 3.19 -10.60 -6.63
C PRO A 17 2.58 -9.20 -6.48
N VAL A 18 1.25 -9.09 -6.56
CA VAL A 18 0.53 -7.81 -6.50
C VAL A 18 0.81 -7.06 -5.19
N LEU A 19 0.91 -7.79 -4.08
CA LEU A 19 1.24 -7.18 -2.79
C LEU A 19 2.63 -6.55 -2.79
N GLN A 20 3.59 -7.18 -3.48
CA GLN A 20 4.96 -6.68 -3.60
C GLN A 20 4.96 -5.37 -4.38
N GLN A 21 4.21 -5.27 -5.48
CA GLN A 21 4.05 -4.02 -6.24
C GLN A 21 3.41 -2.88 -5.40
N ILE A 22 2.51 -3.21 -4.47
CA ILE A 22 1.89 -2.22 -3.56
C ILE A 22 2.92 -1.73 -2.51
N LEU A 23 3.72 -2.64 -1.95
CA LEU A 23 4.74 -2.33 -0.95
C LEU A 23 6.02 -1.71 -1.57
N ASP A 24 6.28 -1.93 -2.86
CA ASP A 24 7.44 -1.37 -3.56
C ASP A 24 7.20 0.08 -4.01
N ASN A 25 5.96 0.57 -3.98
CA ASN A 25 5.63 1.94 -4.35
C ASN A 25 5.55 2.86 -3.10
N PRO A 26 6.57 3.70 -2.85
CA PRO A 26 6.62 4.56 -1.66
C PRO A 26 5.47 5.57 -1.62
N PHE A 27 4.92 6.00 -2.76
CA PHE A 27 3.79 6.93 -2.80
C PHE A 27 2.47 6.25 -2.43
N LEU A 28 2.27 4.97 -2.80
CA LEU A 28 1.10 4.20 -2.35
C LEU A 28 1.14 3.98 -0.84
N LEU A 29 2.32 3.66 -0.30
CA LEU A 29 2.53 3.54 1.14
C LEU A 29 2.29 4.86 1.87
N LEU A 30 2.81 5.98 1.34
CA LEU A 30 2.57 7.32 1.89
C LEU A 30 1.07 7.66 1.86
N PHE A 31 0.43 7.48 0.70
CA PHE A 31 -0.99 7.74 0.53
C PHE A 31 -1.81 6.95 1.54
N LEU A 32 -1.60 5.64 1.64
CA LEU A 32 -2.31 4.80 2.61
C LEU A 32 -2.01 5.23 4.06
N GLY A 33 -0.76 5.58 4.36
CA GLY A 33 -0.31 6.05 5.67
C GLY A 33 -0.92 7.37 6.12
N VAL A 34 -1.24 8.28 5.20
CA VAL A 34 -1.91 9.56 5.51
C VAL A 34 -3.42 9.41 5.45
N VAL A 35 -3.95 8.73 4.42
CA VAL A 35 -5.39 8.61 4.20
C VAL A 35 -6.06 7.79 5.30
N MET A 36 -5.45 6.70 5.78
CA MET A 36 -6.00 5.88 6.86
C MET A 36 -6.32 6.69 8.12
N PRO A 37 -5.35 7.38 8.77
CA PRO A 37 -5.65 8.20 9.94
C PRO A 37 -6.54 9.38 9.60
N THR A 38 -6.38 10.03 8.44
CA THR A 38 -7.24 11.17 8.06
C THR A 38 -8.71 10.79 7.99
N VAL A 39 -9.04 9.72 7.27
CA VAL A 39 -10.44 9.24 7.18
C VAL A 39 -10.94 8.80 8.55
N PHE A 40 -10.11 8.10 9.32
CA PHE A 40 -10.48 7.68 10.68
C PHE A 40 -10.83 8.87 11.57
N TYR A 41 -9.98 9.90 11.61
CA TYR A 41 -10.23 11.11 12.40
C TYR A 41 -11.42 11.92 11.91
N ILE A 42 -11.66 11.99 10.60
CA ILE A 42 -12.86 12.64 10.05
C ILE A 42 -14.11 11.91 10.52
N LEU A 43 -14.16 10.58 10.34
CA LEU A 43 -15.32 9.79 10.76
C LEU A 43 -15.55 9.89 12.27
N TRP A 44 -14.48 9.79 13.06
CA TRP A 44 -14.53 9.99 14.50
C TRP A 44 -15.07 11.38 14.86
N GLY A 45 -14.51 12.44 14.27
CA GLY A 45 -14.92 13.81 14.55
C GLY A 45 -16.37 14.10 14.14
N VAL A 46 -16.83 13.52 13.03
CA VAL A 46 -18.24 13.63 12.62
C VAL A 46 -19.14 12.92 13.62
N MET A 47 -18.78 11.70 14.04
CA MET A 47 -19.52 10.97 15.08
C MET A 47 -19.57 11.77 16.39
N GLU A 48 -18.47 12.39 16.81
CA GLU A 48 -18.44 13.27 17.98
C GLU A 48 -19.45 14.40 17.82
N ILE A 49 -19.39 15.15 16.71
CA ILE A 49 -20.26 16.32 16.47
C ILE A 49 -21.74 15.94 16.47
N VAL A 50 -22.14 14.83 15.84
CA VAL A 50 -23.56 14.43 15.77
C VAL A 50 -24.10 13.92 17.10
N THR A 51 -23.23 13.48 18.00
CA THR A 51 -23.62 13.02 19.35
C THR A 51 -23.69 14.15 20.37
N ILE A 52 -23.18 15.34 20.05
CA ILE A 52 -23.30 16.50 20.94
C ILE A 52 -24.79 16.86 21.04
N PRO A 53 -25.38 16.77 22.25
CA PRO A 53 -26.75 17.18 22.44
C PRO A 53 -26.84 18.68 22.20
N MET A 54 -27.74 19.08 21.30
CA MET A 54 -28.04 20.50 21.10
C MET A 54 -28.66 21.01 22.40
N ALA A 55 -27.95 21.90 23.08
CA ALA A 55 -28.45 22.52 24.30
C ALA A 55 -29.73 23.27 23.97
N ASN A 56 -30.84 22.80 24.52
CA ASN A 56 -32.14 23.45 24.50
C ASN A 56 -32.32 24.28 25.76
#